data_AF-A0A970PH89-F1
#
_entry.id   AF-A0A970PH89-F1
#
_cell.length_a   1.000
_cell.length_b   1.000
_cell.length_c   1.000
_cell.angle_alpha   90.00
_cell.angle_beta   90.00
_cell.angle_gamma   90.00
#
_symmetry.space_group_name_H-M   'P 1'
#
loop_
_entity.id
_entity.type
_entity.pdbx_description
1 polymer ?
#
loop_
_entity_poly.entity_id
_entity_poly.type
_entity_poly.pdbx_seq_one_letter_code
_entity_poly.pdbx_strand_id
1 'polypeptide(L)'
;MTTAERLRAKLMNKLKELFQLSQPDLDFGFYRIMNTKAEEIANFIDHDLLQEISDAFQLVDEAQRKKLQDAVDAEIKNAKEYGVQDPENSPKVLEAKEKLNAAKDTATTEADIYDHLYRFFERYYDNGDFISRRYYTRETPGKAAPFAIPYNGEEVKLHWAN
;
A
#
# COMPACT_ATOMS: atom_id res chain seq x y z
N MET A 1 -17.95 11.82 2.95
CA MET A 1 -16.80 11.14 2.34
C MET A 1 -15.94 10.55 3.43
N THR A 2 -15.76 9.24 3.42
CA THR A 2 -14.85 8.53 4.34
C THR A 2 -13.40 8.88 4.02
N THR A 3 -12.46 8.62 4.93
CA THR A 3 -11.03 8.87 4.69
C THR A 3 -10.52 8.05 3.50
N ALA A 4 -10.97 6.80 3.36
CA ALA A 4 -10.62 5.91 2.26
C ALA A 4 -11.07 6.46 0.89
N GLU A 5 -12.32 6.95 0.77
CA GLU A 5 -12.83 7.55 -0.46
C GLU A 5 -12.00 8.75 -0.93
N ARG A 6 -11.54 9.59 0.00
CA ARG A 6 -10.69 10.75 -0.31
C ARG A 6 -9.31 10.31 -0.83
N LEU A 7 -8.69 9.32 -0.19
CA LEU A 7 -7.38 8.79 -0.59
C LEU A 7 -7.46 8.06 -1.94
N ARG A 8 -8.54 7.31 -2.17
CA ARG A 8 -8.86 6.69 -3.46
C ARG A 8 -8.96 7.75 -4.56
N ALA A 9 -9.75 8.81 -4.35
CA ALA A 9 -9.88 9.89 -5.33
C ALA A 9 -8.52 10.55 -5.63
N LYS A 10 -7.67 10.73 -4.60
CA LYS A 10 -6.32 11.27 -4.75
C LYS A 10 -5.43 10.36 -5.62
N LEU A 11 -5.48 9.05 -5.38
CA LEU A 11 -4.76 8.06 -6.19
C LEU A 11 -5.26 8.08 -7.65
N MET A 12 -6.57 8.05 -7.88
CA MET A 12 -7.15 8.06 -9.23
C MET A 12 -6.74 9.31 -10.02
N ASN A 13 -6.76 10.48 -9.38
CA ASN A 13 -6.29 11.71 -10.01
C ASN A 13 -4.80 11.62 -10.38
N LYS A 14 -3.97 11.02 -9.51
CA LYS A 14 -2.54 10.84 -9.81
C LYS A 14 -2.31 9.88 -10.98
N LEU A 15 -3.11 8.82 -11.10
CA LEU A 15 -3.05 7.90 -12.24
C LEU A 15 -3.45 8.60 -13.55
N LYS A 16 -4.50 9.43 -13.54
CA LYS A 16 -4.89 10.23 -14.71
C LYS A 16 -3.79 11.19 -15.17
N GLU A 17 -3.11 11.83 -14.22
CA GLU A 17 -1.93 12.66 -14.51
C GLU A 17 -0.79 11.82 -15.11
N LEU A 18 -0.53 10.63 -14.55
CA LEU A 18 0.53 9.72 -14.97
C LEU A 18 0.36 9.26 -16.43
N PHE A 19 -0.87 8.97 -16.84
CA PHE A 19 -1.17 8.55 -18.20
C PHE A 19 -1.28 9.72 -19.20
N GLN A 20 -1.15 10.97 -18.73
CA GLN A 20 -1.13 12.19 -19.56
C GLN A 20 -2.31 12.29 -20.55
N LEU A 21 -3.47 11.75 -20.17
CA LEU A 21 -4.65 11.61 -21.05
C LEU A 21 -5.23 12.97 -21.52
N SER A 22 -4.80 14.08 -20.93
CA SER A 22 -5.25 15.44 -21.23
C SER A 22 -4.31 16.24 -22.14
N GLN A 23 -3.24 15.63 -22.68
CA GLN A 23 -2.28 16.30 -23.57
C GLN A 23 -2.46 15.88 -25.04
N PRO A 24 -3.40 16.50 -25.78
CA PRO A 24 -3.63 16.18 -27.19
C PRO A 24 -2.45 16.53 -28.10
N ASP A 25 -1.58 17.45 -27.67
CA ASP A 25 -0.38 17.87 -28.42
C ASP A 25 0.69 16.78 -28.48
N LEU A 26 0.59 15.75 -27.64
CA LEU A 26 1.52 14.62 -27.56
C LEU A 26 1.14 13.50 -28.56
N ASP A 27 1.10 13.80 -29.87
CA ASP A 27 0.79 12.81 -30.92
C ASP A 27 2.05 12.20 -31.57
N PHE A 28 2.93 11.62 -30.76
CA PHE A 28 4.12 10.93 -31.26
C PHE A 28 4.46 9.68 -30.47
N GLY A 29 5.06 8.70 -31.15
CA GLY A 29 5.53 7.45 -30.54
C GLY A 29 4.44 6.73 -29.75
N PHE A 30 4.75 6.37 -28.50
CA PHE A 30 3.83 5.69 -27.58
C PHE A 30 2.59 6.53 -27.26
N TYR A 31 2.70 7.86 -27.21
CA TYR A 31 1.60 8.74 -26.82
C TYR A 31 0.46 8.78 -27.84
N ARG A 32 0.75 8.50 -29.13
CA ARG A 32 -0.31 8.31 -30.15
C ARG A 32 -1.24 7.14 -29.79
N ILE A 33 -0.66 6.03 -29.33
CA ILE A 33 -1.43 4.85 -28.92
C ILE A 33 -2.23 5.17 -27.65
N MET A 34 -1.60 5.85 -26.70
CA MET A 34 -2.24 6.27 -25.45
C MET A 34 -3.43 7.21 -25.71
N ASN A 35 -3.28 8.18 -26.60
CA ASN A 35 -4.35 9.10 -26.99
C ASN A 35 -5.48 8.37 -27.72
N THR A 36 -5.15 7.43 -28.62
CA THR A 36 -6.16 6.60 -29.31
C THR A 36 -6.99 5.77 -28.35
N LYS A 37 -6.37 5.30 -27.25
CA LYS A 37 -7.00 4.50 -26.20
C LYS A 37 -7.40 5.31 -24.97
N ALA A 38 -7.40 6.65 -25.05
CA ALA A 38 -7.57 7.49 -23.86
C ALA A 38 -8.92 7.25 -23.19
N GLU A 39 -9.98 7.04 -23.96
CA GLU A 39 -11.31 6.69 -23.45
C GLU A 39 -11.32 5.33 -22.75
N GLU A 40 -10.68 4.31 -23.34
CA GLU A 40 -10.55 2.98 -22.73
C GLU A 40 -9.79 3.06 -21.39
N ILE A 41 -8.69 3.80 -21.35
CA ILE A 41 -7.86 3.96 -20.16
C ILE A 41 -8.60 4.77 -19.09
N ALA A 42 -9.32 5.83 -19.47
CA ALA A 42 -10.13 6.60 -18.54
C ALA A 42 -11.25 5.75 -17.94
N ASN A 43 -11.95 4.97 -18.76
CA ASN A 43 -12.99 4.04 -18.30
C ASN A 43 -12.41 2.98 -17.36
N PHE A 44 -11.25 2.43 -17.69
CA PHE A 44 -10.55 1.49 -16.82
C PHE A 44 -10.24 2.10 -15.45
N ILE A 45 -9.67 3.32 -15.41
CA ILE A 45 -9.34 3.98 -14.13
C ILE A 45 -10.60 4.30 -13.32
N ASP A 46 -11.67 4.74 -13.99
CA ASP A 46 -12.89 5.21 -13.32
C ASP A 46 -13.85 4.10 -12.89
N HIS A 47 -13.82 2.93 -13.53
CA HIS A 47 -14.77 1.85 -13.28
C HIS A 47 -14.06 0.53 -12.99
N ASP A 48 -13.32 -0.01 -13.97
CA ASP A 48 -12.79 -1.38 -13.90
C ASP A 48 -11.75 -1.54 -12.79
N LEU A 49 -10.81 -0.61 -12.69
CA LEU A 49 -9.77 -0.60 -11.66
C LEU A 49 -10.36 -0.61 -10.26
N LEU A 50 -11.49 0.07 -10.07
CA LEU A 50 -12.15 0.16 -8.78
C LEU A 50 -12.83 -1.16 -8.41
N GLN A 51 -13.35 -1.87 -9.40
CA GLN A 51 -13.89 -3.21 -9.23
C GLN A 51 -12.77 -4.22 -8.94
N GLU A 52 -11.69 -4.21 -9.72
CA GLU A 52 -10.52 -5.07 -9.51
C GLU A 52 -9.90 -4.88 -8.12
N ILE A 53 -9.80 -3.63 -7.66
CA ILE A 53 -9.30 -3.33 -6.30
C ILE A 53 -10.26 -3.90 -5.25
N SER A 54 -11.57 -3.70 -5.40
CA SER A 54 -12.58 -4.25 -4.47
C SER A 54 -12.51 -5.78 -4.41
N ASP A 55 -12.42 -6.44 -5.56
CA ASP A 55 -12.37 -7.90 -5.66
C ASP A 55 -11.07 -8.45 -5.05
N ALA A 56 -9.94 -7.78 -5.27
CA ALA A 56 -8.68 -8.11 -4.61
C ALA A 56 -8.75 -7.97 -3.08
N PHE A 57 -9.42 -6.93 -2.58
CA PHE A 57 -9.64 -6.77 -1.14
C PHE A 57 -10.53 -7.85 -0.55
N GLN A 58 -11.60 -8.24 -1.25
CA GLN A 58 -12.48 -9.32 -0.80
C GLN A 58 -11.73 -10.65 -0.67
N LEU A 59 -10.87 -10.99 -1.64
CA LEU A 59 -10.03 -12.20 -1.59
C LEU A 59 -9.08 -12.22 -0.39
N VAL A 60 -8.45 -11.09 -0.09
CA VAL A 60 -7.54 -10.96 1.05
C VAL A 60 -8.32 -11.07 2.37
N ASP A 61 -9.47 -10.41 2.47
CA ASP A 61 -10.34 -10.45 3.63
C ASP A 61 -10.85 -11.87 3.89
N GLU A 62 -11.27 -12.61 2.86
CA GLU A 62 -11.69 -14.01 2.97
C GLU A 62 -10.55 -14.92 3.45
N ALA A 63 -9.36 -14.80 2.86
CA ALA A 63 -8.20 -15.58 3.26
C ALA A 63 -7.78 -15.29 4.71
N GLN A 64 -7.82 -14.02 5.12
CA GLN A 64 -7.50 -13.59 6.48
C GLN A 64 -8.55 -14.08 7.47
N ARG A 65 -9.85 -13.97 7.13
CA ARG A 65 -10.96 -14.49 7.94
C ARG A 65 -10.85 -16.00 8.12
N LYS A 66 -10.54 -16.75 7.07
CA LYS A 66 -10.37 -18.20 7.15
C LYS A 66 -9.24 -18.57 8.11
N LYS A 67 -8.08 -17.91 8.03
CA LYS A 67 -6.97 -18.12 8.97
C LYS A 67 -7.35 -17.82 10.42
N LEU A 68 -8.08 -16.73 10.65
CA LEU A 68 -8.56 -16.37 12.00
C LEU A 68 -9.58 -17.38 12.52
N GLN A 69 -10.44 -17.91 11.64
CA GLN A 69 -11.42 -18.93 11.99
C GLN A 69 -10.75 -20.28 12.30
N ASP A 70 -9.79 -20.70 11.48
CA ASP A 70 -8.97 -21.88 11.75
C ASP A 70 -8.20 -21.74 13.09
N ALA A 71 -7.73 -20.54 13.42
CA ALA A 71 -7.08 -20.26 14.70
C ALA A 71 -8.04 -20.35 15.88
N VAL A 72 -9.28 -19.83 15.74
CA VAL A 72 -10.34 -19.99 16.75
C VAL A 72 -10.67 -21.48 16.95
N ASP A 73 -10.82 -22.23 15.86
CA ASP A 73 -11.16 -23.66 15.91
C ASP A 73 -10.03 -24.51 16.52
N ALA A 74 -8.78 -24.17 16.24
CA ALA A 74 -7.62 -24.78 16.89
C ALA A 74 -7.63 -24.52 18.40
N GLU A 75 -7.98 -23.30 18.81
CA GLU A 75 -8.01 -22.93 20.22
C GLU A 75 -9.18 -23.56 20.98
N ILE A 76 -10.32 -23.78 20.31
CA ILE A 76 -11.43 -24.58 20.84
C ILE A 76 -11.01 -26.05 21.00
N LYS A 77 -10.28 -26.63 20.05
CA LYS A 77 -9.76 -28.00 20.17
C LYS A 77 -8.76 -28.13 21.32
N ASN A 78 -7.82 -27.20 21.41
CA ASN A 78 -6.87 -27.12 22.52
C ASN A 78 -7.60 -27.02 23.87
N ALA A 79 -8.61 -26.16 24.00
CA ALA A 79 -9.39 -26.01 25.22
C ALA A 79 -10.16 -27.30 25.61
N LYS A 80 -10.65 -28.07 24.63
CA LYS A 80 -11.26 -29.40 24.85
C LYS A 80 -10.23 -30.42 25.35
N GLU A 81 -9.02 -30.43 24.79
CA GLU A 81 -7.95 -31.34 25.21
C GLU A 81 -7.43 -31.02 26.62
N TYR A 82 -7.39 -29.75 27.02
CA TYR A 82 -7.02 -29.34 28.38
C TYR A 82 -8.11 -29.64 29.44
N GLY A 83 -9.26 -30.19 29.05
CA GLY A 83 -10.33 -30.58 29.97
C GLY A 83 -11.07 -29.39 30.62
N VAL A 84 -11.10 -28.23 29.95
CA VAL A 84 -11.81 -27.04 30.44
C VAL A 84 -13.33 -27.30 30.39
N GLN A 85 -14.05 -26.98 31.48
CA GLN A 85 -15.51 -27.25 31.59
C GLN A 85 -16.34 -26.48 30.55
N ASP A 86 -15.84 -25.34 30.05
CA ASP A 86 -16.49 -24.56 28.99
C ASP A 86 -15.48 -24.15 27.89
N PRO A 87 -15.23 -25.02 26.90
CA PRO A 87 -14.22 -24.80 25.86
C PRO A 87 -14.49 -23.59 24.97
N GLU A 88 -15.75 -23.14 24.88
CA GLU A 88 -16.20 -22.04 24.03
C GLU A 88 -15.99 -20.65 24.66
N ASN A 89 -15.93 -20.60 26.00
CA ASN A 89 -15.76 -19.39 26.82
C ASN A 89 -14.39 -19.34 27.53
N SER A 90 -13.44 -20.16 27.10
CA SER A 90 -12.05 -20.03 27.57
C SER A 90 -11.51 -18.63 27.20
N PRO A 91 -10.77 -17.95 28.09
CA PRO A 91 -10.25 -16.60 27.83
C PRO A 91 -9.46 -16.51 26.53
N LYS A 92 -8.71 -17.55 26.16
CA LYS A 92 -7.98 -17.61 24.87
C LYS A 92 -8.90 -17.67 23.64
N VAL A 93 -10.04 -18.35 23.76
CA VAL A 93 -11.03 -18.47 22.67
C VAL A 93 -11.81 -17.17 22.51
N LEU A 94 -12.13 -16.50 23.62
CA LEU A 94 -12.73 -15.17 23.62
C LEU A 94 -11.80 -14.14 22.96
N GLU A 95 -10.51 -14.10 23.31
CA GLU A 95 -9.53 -13.24 22.65
C GLU A 95 -9.41 -13.53 21.14
N ALA A 96 -9.46 -14.81 20.73
CA ALA A 96 -9.43 -15.18 19.33
C ALA A 96 -10.72 -14.77 18.58
N LYS A 97 -11.89 -14.92 19.21
CA LYS A 97 -13.18 -14.44 18.68
C LYS A 97 -13.21 -12.91 18.58
N GLU A 98 -12.65 -12.20 19.55
CA GLU A 98 -12.49 -10.74 19.52
C GLU A 98 -11.57 -10.31 18.37
N LYS A 99 -10.43 -10.99 18.15
CA LYS A 99 -9.55 -10.74 17.00
C LYS A 99 -10.26 -10.96 15.66
N LEU A 100 -11.08 -12.01 15.55
CA LEU A 100 -11.90 -12.26 14.37
C LEU A 100 -12.94 -11.16 14.14
N ASN A 101 -13.55 -10.64 15.21
CA ASN A 101 -14.50 -9.53 15.13
C ASN A 101 -13.82 -8.20 14.79
N ALA A 102 -12.66 -7.90 15.38
CA ALA A 102 -11.87 -6.70 15.07
C ALA A 102 -11.38 -6.70 13.61
N ALA A 103 -11.10 -7.88 13.04
CA ALA A 103 -10.76 -8.03 11.63
C ALA A 103 -11.94 -7.77 10.67
N LYS A 104 -13.15 -7.45 11.16
CA LYS A 104 -14.27 -6.97 10.32
C LYS A 104 -14.19 -5.47 10.07
N ASP A 105 -13.42 -4.71 10.86
CA ASP A 105 -13.23 -3.26 10.71
C ASP A 105 -12.07 -2.95 9.72
N THR A 106 -12.10 -3.56 8.54
CA THR A 106 -11.04 -3.51 7.50
C THR A 106 -10.91 -2.16 6.78
N ALA A 107 -11.81 -1.20 7.05
CA ALA A 107 -11.79 0.14 6.44
C ALA A 107 -10.48 0.92 6.68
N THR A 108 -9.74 0.60 7.76
CA THR A 108 -8.44 1.22 8.05
C THR A 108 -7.35 0.72 7.10
N THR A 109 -7.39 -0.55 6.71
CA THR A 109 -6.37 -1.18 5.84
C THR A 109 -6.45 -0.68 4.41
N GLU A 110 -7.66 -0.46 3.89
CA GLU A 110 -7.85 0.04 2.52
C GLU A 110 -7.29 1.47 2.35
N ALA A 111 -7.58 2.35 3.32
CA ALA A 111 -7.08 3.72 3.31
C ALA A 111 -5.54 3.79 3.26
N ASP A 112 -4.87 2.98 4.08
CA ASP A 112 -3.40 2.92 4.12
C ASP A 112 -2.81 2.44 2.78
N ILE A 113 -3.46 1.48 2.12
CA ILE A 113 -3.02 0.98 0.82
C ILE A 113 -3.14 2.05 -0.26
N TYR A 114 -4.26 2.79 -0.31
CA TYR A 114 -4.38 3.92 -1.24
C TYR A 114 -3.31 4.99 -0.99
N ASP A 115 -3.02 5.32 0.27
CA ASP A 115 -1.96 6.28 0.59
C ASP A 115 -0.57 5.76 0.17
N HIS A 116 -0.28 4.48 0.42
CA HIS A 116 0.98 3.86 0.00
C HIS A 116 1.16 3.86 -1.52
N LEU A 117 0.12 3.48 -2.27
CA LEU A 117 0.14 3.51 -3.74
C LEU A 117 0.32 4.95 -4.25
N TYR A 118 -0.41 5.91 -3.68
CA TYR A 118 -0.28 7.31 -4.06
C TYR A 118 1.17 7.80 -3.85
N ARG A 119 1.75 7.55 -2.66
CA ARG A 119 3.13 7.95 -2.35
C ARG A 119 4.15 7.25 -3.24
N PHE A 120 3.90 6.00 -3.63
CA PHE A 120 4.75 5.28 -4.57
C PHE A 120 4.76 5.98 -5.93
N PHE A 121 3.59 6.20 -6.54
CA PHE A 121 3.51 6.86 -7.84
C PHE A 121 4.03 8.30 -7.77
N GLU A 122 3.69 9.06 -6.74
CA GLU A 122 4.20 10.42 -6.53
C GLU A 122 5.74 10.47 -6.45
N ARG A 123 6.37 9.49 -5.81
CA ARG A 123 7.82 9.49 -5.61
C ARG A 123 8.60 9.01 -6.83
N TYR A 124 8.09 7.97 -7.48
CA TYR A 124 8.83 7.25 -8.50
C TYR A 124 8.45 7.67 -9.92
N TYR A 125 7.30 8.30 -10.14
CA TYR A 125 6.94 8.84 -11.44
C TYR A 125 7.31 10.32 -11.55
N ASP A 126 8.03 10.66 -12.60
CA ASP A 126 8.40 12.04 -12.94
C ASP A 126 8.40 12.21 -14.47
N ASN A 127 7.63 13.17 -14.97
CA ASN A 127 7.59 13.57 -16.38
C ASN A 127 7.52 12.42 -17.41
N GLY A 128 6.74 11.37 -17.16
CA GLY A 128 6.54 10.27 -18.11
C GLY A 128 7.45 9.06 -17.93
N ASP A 129 8.33 9.06 -16.93
CA ASP A 129 9.20 7.91 -16.64
C ASP A 129 9.22 7.54 -15.15
N PHE A 130 9.47 6.26 -14.89
CA PHE A 130 9.71 5.75 -13.54
C PHE A 130 11.19 5.89 -13.19
N ILE A 131 11.51 6.82 -12.30
CA ILE A 131 12.88 7.03 -11.83
C ILE A 131 13.19 6.03 -10.73
N SER A 132 14.20 5.19 -10.92
CA SER A 132 14.76 4.37 -9.84
C SER A 132 15.46 5.27 -8.81
N ARG A 133 14.71 5.77 -7.82
CA ARG A 133 15.31 6.47 -6.67
C ARG A 133 15.88 5.46 -5.70
N ARG A 134 17.20 5.32 -5.70
CA ARG A 134 17.92 4.56 -4.67
C ARG A 134 17.52 5.09 -3.29
N TYR A 135 17.26 4.19 -2.34
CA TYR A 135 16.93 4.58 -0.98
C TYR A 135 18.17 5.21 -0.33
N TYR A 136 18.25 6.53 -0.39
CA TYR A 136 19.17 7.30 0.42
C TYR A 136 18.42 7.71 1.68
N THR A 137 18.94 7.33 2.85
CA THR A 137 18.44 7.82 4.14
C THR A 137 18.29 9.34 4.02
N ARG A 138 17.07 9.84 4.26
CA ARG A 138 16.77 11.27 4.19
C ARG A 138 17.75 12.03 5.08
N GLU A 139 18.31 13.12 4.57
CA GLU A 139 19.12 14.02 5.40
C GLU A 139 18.30 14.49 6.59
N THR A 140 18.86 14.29 7.78
CA THR A 140 18.31 14.79 9.03
C THR A 140 19.41 15.55 9.76
N PRO A 141 19.11 16.41 10.74
CA PRO A 141 20.13 17.13 11.50
C PRO A 141 21.19 16.22 12.14
N GLY A 142 20.89 14.93 12.34
CA GLY A 142 21.82 13.92 12.85
C GLY A 142 22.36 12.91 11.82
N LYS A 143 21.99 13.01 10.53
CA LYS A 143 22.47 12.12 9.47
C LYS A 143 22.65 12.89 8.15
N ALA A 144 23.89 13.01 7.71
CA ALA A 144 24.25 13.54 6.40
C ALA A 144 23.79 12.58 5.27
N ALA A 145 23.67 13.09 4.03
CA ALA A 145 23.41 12.23 2.88
C ALA A 145 24.45 11.10 2.78
N PRO A 146 24.09 9.94 2.20
CA PRO A 146 25.00 8.79 2.09
C PRO A 146 26.32 9.02 1.34
N PHE A 147 26.47 10.15 0.64
CA PHE A 147 27.72 10.58 -0.01
C PHE A 147 28.23 11.94 0.49
N ALA A 148 27.57 12.52 1.49
CA ALA A 148 28.07 13.71 2.15
C ALA A 148 29.00 13.25 3.28
N ILE A 149 30.27 13.63 3.16
CA ILE A 149 31.19 13.56 4.29
C ILE A 149 30.68 14.60 5.30
N PRO A 150 30.23 14.22 6.52
CA PRO A 150 29.84 15.20 7.52
C PRO A 150 31.06 16.10 7.79
N TYR A 151 30.86 17.40 7.50
CA TYR A 151 31.87 18.45 7.56
C TYR A 151 31.61 19.29 8.82
N ASN A 152 32.61 19.36 9.69
CA ASN A 152 32.60 20.15 10.93
C ASN A 152 33.48 21.40 10.85
N GLY A 153 33.99 21.75 9.66
CA GLY A 153 34.96 22.84 9.47
C GLY A 153 36.41 22.39 9.25
N GLU A 154 36.69 21.08 9.23
CA GLU A 154 38.03 20.55 8.97
C GLU A 154 38.38 20.54 7.47
N GLU A 155 39.49 21.17 7.08
CA GLU A 155 39.91 21.31 5.67
C GLU A 155 40.28 19.98 4.98
N VAL A 156 40.66 18.95 5.75
CA VAL A 156 41.13 17.67 5.21
C VAL A 156 40.51 16.49 5.98
N LYS A 157 39.87 15.57 5.26
CA LYS A 157 39.33 14.32 5.80
C LYS A 157 39.76 13.13 4.95
N LEU A 158 40.71 12.35 5.48
CA LEU A 158 41.22 11.13 4.84
C LEU A 158 40.48 9.92 5.41
N HIS A 159 40.01 9.02 4.54
CA HIS A 159 39.50 7.71 4.91
C HIS A 159 40.34 6.65 4.20
N TRP A 160 40.77 5.62 4.92
CA TRP A 160 41.39 4.42 4.35
C TRP A 160 40.35 3.30 4.41
N ALA A 161 40.03 2.68 3.28
CA ALA A 161 39.25 1.44 3.21
C ALA A 161 40.18 0.24 2.99
N ASN A 162 40.11 -0.77 3.85
CA ASN A 162 40.76 -2.08 3.66
C ASN A 162 39.78 -3.06 3.02
#